data_AF-A0A838YGC5-F1
#
_entry.id   AF-A0A838YGC5-F1
#
_cell.length_a   1.000
_cell.length_b   1.000
_cell.length_c   1.000
_cell.angle_alpha   90.00
_cell.angle_beta   90.00
_cell.angle_gamma   90.00
#
_symmetry.space_group_name_H-M   'P 1'
#
loop_
_entity.id
_entity.type
_entity.pdbx_description
1 polymer ?
#
loop_
_entity_poly.entity_id
_entity_poly.type
_entity_poly.pdbx_seq_one_letter_code
_entity_poly.pdbx_strand_id
1 'polypeptide(L)'
;MIIVSGFFLAIDVNLYKFVSNKISSHRIMQLYSFSGGALALGVIFVLDMPIEISWDQIIPIILVSILGVGLPTMFFLIAIRLIGPVKTILVYSTTSIFGLGFAALILGEEFSYIYGISTAIVIIGIFLLRKRLASNK
;
A
#
# COMPACT_ATOMS: atom_id res chain seq x y z
N MET A 1 10.20 5.93 12.08
CA MET A 1 8.77 5.69 11.80
C MET A 1 8.54 4.67 10.67
N ILE A 2 9.26 4.72 9.55
CA ILE A 2 9.08 3.79 8.40
C ILE A 2 9.32 2.30 8.75
N ILE A 3 10.30 1.99 9.61
CA ILE A 3 10.56 0.59 10.01
C ILE A 3 9.38 0.02 10.81
N VAL A 4 8.80 0.84 11.69
CA VAL A 4 7.64 0.47 12.52
C VAL A 4 6.41 0.24 11.65
N SER A 5 6.16 1.10 10.65
CA SER A 5 5.07 0.87 9.70
C SER A 5 5.28 -0.42 8.88
N GLY A 6 6.53 -0.74 8.52
CA GLY A 6 6.86 -2.01 7.87
C GLY A 6 6.54 -3.24 8.73
N PHE A 7 6.77 -3.15 10.04
CA PHE A 7 6.39 -4.21 10.98
C PHE A 7 4.87 -4.40 11.05
N PHE A 8 4.10 -3.31 11.20
CA PHE A 8 2.64 -3.39 11.19
C PHE A 8 2.08 -3.91 9.86
N LEU A 9 2.67 -3.49 8.73
CA LEU A 9 2.30 -4.00 7.42
C LEU A 9 2.57 -5.51 7.30
N ALA A 10 3.66 -6.01 7.87
CA ALA A 10 3.96 -7.44 7.88
C ALA A 10 2.92 -8.23 8.69
N ILE A 11 2.47 -7.70 9.84
CA ILE A 11 1.38 -8.31 10.62
C ILE A 11 0.09 -8.31 9.80
N ASP A 12 -0.28 -7.16 9.23
CA ASP A 12 -1.51 -7.00 8.44
C ASP A 12 -1.59 -8.00 7.29
N VAL A 13 -0.53 -8.12 6.49
CA VAL A 13 -0.50 -9.03 5.33
C VAL A 13 -0.69 -10.50 5.74
N ASN A 14 -0.08 -10.91 6.85
CA ASN A 14 -0.19 -12.29 7.34
C ASN A 14 -1.55 -12.55 8.00
N LEU A 15 -2.05 -11.59 8.79
CA LEU A 15 -3.36 -11.66 9.42
C LEU A 15 -4.47 -11.67 8.36
N TYR A 16 -4.36 -10.83 7.34
CA TYR A 16 -5.28 -10.83 6.21
C TYR A 16 -5.29 -12.19 5.52
N LYS A 17 -4.12 -12.80 5.26
CA LYS A 17 -4.09 -14.14 4.64
C LYS A 17 -4.86 -15.16 5.48
N PHE A 18 -4.67 -15.14 6.81
CA PHE A 18 -5.39 -16.00 7.75
C PHE A 18 -6.90 -15.76 7.73
N VAL A 19 -7.35 -14.50 7.74
CA VAL A 19 -8.78 -14.14 7.74
C VAL A 19 -9.43 -14.38 6.36
N SER A 20 -8.70 -14.14 5.27
CA SER A 20 -9.20 -14.31 3.88
C SER A 20 -9.56 -15.75 3.52
N ASN A 21 -9.05 -16.74 4.27
CA ASN A 21 -9.44 -18.14 4.11
C ASN A 21 -10.83 -18.43 4.69
N LYS A 22 -11.34 -17.57 5.60
CA LYS A 22 -12.61 -17.75 6.29
C LYS A 22 -13.70 -16.76 5.82
N ILE A 23 -13.31 -15.61 5.31
CA ILE A 23 -14.22 -14.50 4.95
C ILE A 23 -13.93 -14.02 3.52
N SER A 24 -14.97 -13.61 2.79
CA SER A 24 -14.81 -13.03 1.45
C SER A 24 -14.02 -11.72 1.47
N SER A 25 -13.15 -11.52 0.49
CA SER A 25 -12.27 -10.34 0.37
C SER A 25 -13.03 -9.01 0.42
N HIS A 26 -14.25 -8.95 -0.15
CA HIS A 26 -15.11 -7.76 -0.10
C HIS A 26 -15.50 -7.37 1.33
N ARG A 27 -15.91 -8.34 2.15
CA ARG A 27 -16.30 -8.08 3.56
C ARG A 27 -15.11 -7.66 4.39
N ILE A 28 -13.94 -8.26 4.16
CA ILE A 28 -12.71 -7.87 4.86
C ILE A 28 -12.37 -6.43 4.54
N MET A 29 -12.43 -6.04 3.26
CA MET A 29 -12.18 -4.65 2.86
C MET A 29 -13.18 -3.66 3.48
N GLN A 30 -14.47 -4.01 3.54
CA GLN A 30 -15.48 -3.17 4.19
C GLN A 30 -15.20 -2.97 5.68
N LEU A 31 -14.89 -4.04 6.41
CA LEU A 31 -14.56 -3.98 7.83
C LEU A 31 -13.25 -3.22 8.08
N TYR A 32 -12.25 -3.44 7.23
CA TYR A 32 -10.98 -2.74 7.28
C TYR A 32 -11.19 -1.23 7.14
N SER A 33 -11.88 -0.78 6.08
CA SER A 33 -12.18 0.63 5.85
C SER A 33 -13.06 1.23 6.95
N PHE A 34 -14.04 0.47 7.45
CA PHE A 34 -14.90 0.92 8.55
C PHE A 34 -14.09 1.13 9.84
N SER A 35 -13.23 0.17 10.19
CA SER A 35 -12.37 0.28 11.38
C SER A 35 -11.39 1.44 11.29
N GLY A 36 -10.78 1.66 10.11
CA GLY A 36 -9.88 2.80 9.87
C GLY A 36 -10.61 4.14 9.97
N GLY A 37 -11.81 4.25 9.37
CA GLY A 37 -12.64 5.44 9.46
C GLY A 37 -13.08 5.75 10.89
N ALA A 38 -13.52 4.72 11.64
CA ALA A 38 -13.90 4.86 13.05
C ALA A 38 -12.72 5.33 13.91
N LEU A 39 -11.52 4.78 13.67
CA LEU A 39 -10.29 5.22 14.35
C LEU A 39 -9.97 6.68 14.04
N ALA A 40 -10.03 7.09 12.77
CA ALA A 40 -9.77 8.47 12.37
C ALA A 40 -10.76 9.45 13.02
N LEU A 41 -12.06 9.12 13.03
CA LEU A 41 -13.08 9.92 13.71
C LEU A 41 -12.84 10.00 15.23
N GLY A 42 -12.44 8.89 15.86
CA GLY A 42 -12.09 8.89 17.27
C GLY A 42 -10.90 9.79 17.59
N VAL A 43 -9.89 9.82 16.73
CA VAL A 43 -8.74 10.72 16.87
C VAL A 43 -9.16 12.19 16.75
N ILE A 44 -10.00 12.51 15.76
CA ILE A 44 -10.54 13.88 15.59
C ILE A 44 -11.27 14.33 16.86
N PHE A 45 -12.10 13.44 17.44
CA PHE A 45 -12.87 13.75 18.65
C PHE A 45 -11.99 13.90 19.90
N VAL A 46 -10.99 13.05 20.08
CA VAL A 46 -10.10 13.08 21.26
C VAL A 46 -9.15 14.29 21.22
N LEU A 47 -8.70 14.68 20.03
CA LEU A 47 -7.75 15.78 19.85
C LEU A 47 -8.44 17.13 19.60
N ASP A 48 -9.78 17.17 19.62
CA ASP A 48 -10.61 18.35 19.35
C ASP A 48 -10.20 19.08 18.06
N MET A 49 -9.91 18.32 17.00
CA MET A 49 -9.42 18.89 15.74
C MET A 49 -10.57 19.59 15.00
N PRO A 50 -10.41 20.87 14.62
CA PRO A 50 -11.45 21.59 13.88
C PRO A 50 -11.60 20.98 12.48
N ILE A 51 -12.82 20.53 12.17
CA ILE A 51 -13.17 20.00 10.84
C ILE A 51 -13.49 21.16 9.92
N GLU A 52 -12.44 21.80 9.41
CA GLU A 52 -12.54 22.88 8.42
C GLU A 52 -12.36 22.31 7.01
N ILE A 53 -13.46 21.81 6.41
CA ILE A 53 -13.45 21.29 5.04
C ILE A 53 -14.07 22.33 4.13
N SER A 54 -13.27 22.89 3.23
CA SER A 54 -13.77 23.75 2.16
C SER A 54 -14.30 22.91 0.98
N TRP A 55 -15.35 23.39 0.31
CA TRP A 55 -15.96 22.68 -0.83
C TRP A 55 -14.95 22.38 -1.94
N ASP A 56 -13.95 23.25 -2.14
CA ASP A 56 -12.89 23.09 -3.13
C ASP A 56 -11.93 21.92 -2.83
N GLN A 57 -11.86 21.49 -1.57
CA GLN A 57 -10.96 20.41 -1.13
C GLN A 57 -11.61 19.03 -1.22
N ILE A 58 -12.94 18.96 -1.34
CA ILE A 58 -13.67 17.69 -1.31
C ILE A 58 -13.27 16.80 -2.49
N ILE A 59 -13.23 17.34 -3.71
CA ILE A 59 -12.90 16.56 -4.91
C ILE A 59 -11.47 16.01 -4.84
N PRO A 60 -10.43 16.83 -4.53
CA PRO A 60 -9.08 16.32 -4.31
C PRO A 60 -8.99 15.24 -3.23
N ILE A 61 -9.67 15.40 -2.09
CA ILE A 61 -9.65 14.43 -0.99
C ILE A 61 -10.25 13.09 -1.45
N ILE A 62 -11.37 13.12 -2.18
CA ILE A 62 -12.00 11.91 -2.73
C ILE A 62 -11.03 11.20 -3.69
N LEU A 63 -10.41 11.94 -4.61
CA LEU A 63 -9.48 11.38 -5.57
C LEU A 63 -8.27 10.74 -4.88
N VAL A 64 -7.66 11.44 -3.93
CA VAL A 64 -6.52 10.92 -3.13
C VAL A 64 -6.94 9.69 -2.33
N SER A 65 -8.14 9.67 -1.77
CA SER A 65 -8.63 8.52 -1.00
C SER A 65 -8.85 7.29 -1.89
N ILE A 66 -9.47 7.46 -3.06
CA ILE A 66 -9.75 6.36 -3.99
C ILE A 66 -8.43 5.83 -4.60
N LEU A 67 -7.58 6.73 -5.09
CA LEU A 67 -6.35 6.36 -5.81
C LEU A 67 -5.20 5.99 -4.87
N GLY A 68 -5.14 6.57 -3.68
CA GLY A 68 -4.07 6.36 -2.71
C GLY A 68 -4.34 5.21 -1.74
N VAL A 69 -5.59 4.97 -1.36
CA VAL A 69 -5.93 3.94 -0.37
C VAL A 69 -6.93 2.93 -0.92
N GLY A 70 -8.07 3.36 -1.47
CA GLY A 70 -9.18 2.48 -1.85
C GLY A 70 -8.79 1.41 -2.87
N LEU A 71 -8.46 1.82 -4.09
CA LEU A 71 -8.08 0.90 -5.18
C LEU A 71 -6.79 0.12 -4.86
N PRO A 72 -5.69 0.74 -4.40
CA PRO A 72 -4.48 0.01 -4.06
C PRO A 72 -4.73 -1.08 -3.02
N THR A 73 -5.47 -0.78 -1.96
CA THR A 73 -5.80 -1.77 -0.92
C THR A 73 -6.62 -2.91 -1.51
N MET A 74 -7.64 -2.62 -2.33
CA MET A 74 -8.45 -3.66 -2.97
C MET A 74 -7.58 -4.62 -3.80
N PHE A 75 -6.73 -4.10 -4.70
CA PHE A 75 -5.85 -4.93 -5.52
C PHE A 75 -4.81 -5.68 -4.70
N PHE A 76 -4.26 -5.05 -3.66
CA PHE A 76 -3.29 -5.67 -2.77
C PHE A 76 -3.89 -6.86 -2.02
N LEU A 77 -5.09 -6.68 -1.46
CA LEU A 77 -5.83 -7.73 -0.76
C LEU A 77 -6.22 -8.90 -1.70
N ILE A 78 -6.60 -8.60 -2.95
CA ILE A 78 -6.85 -9.62 -3.97
C ILE A 78 -5.56 -10.39 -4.28
N ALA A 79 -4.43 -9.70 -4.44
CA ALA A 79 -3.14 -10.33 -4.71
C ALA A 79 -2.72 -11.27 -3.57
N ILE A 80 -2.85 -10.88 -2.30
CA ILE A 80 -2.52 -11.77 -1.16
C ILE A 80 -3.32 -13.07 -1.24
N ARG A 81 -4.59 -12.98 -1.65
CA ARG A 81 -5.44 -14.16 -1.80
C ARG A 81 -4.97 -15.06 -2.95
N LEU A 82 -4.68 -14.48 -4.11
CA LEU A 82 -4.33 -15.21 -5.34
C LEU A 82 -2.91 -15.80 -5.33
N ILE A 83 -1.89 -14.98 -5.02
CA ILE A 83 -0.48 -15.36 -5.17
C ILE A 83 0.24 -15.57 -3.83
N GLY A 84 -0.42 -15.24 -2.71
CA GLY A 84 0.10 -15.41 -1.37
C GLY A 84 0.90 -14.19 -0.87
N PRO A 85 1.03 -14.04 0.46
CA PRO A 85 1.55 -12.83 1.11
C PRO A 85 2.96 -12.46 0.67
N VAL A 86 3.87 -13.44 0.61
CA VAL A 86 5.28 -13.22 0.22
C VAL A 86 5.40 -12.68 -1.21
N LYS A 87 4.68 -13.28 -2.17
CA LYS A 87 4.72 -12.84 -3.57
C LYS A 87 4.08 -11.46 -3.74
N THR A 88 3.01 -11.19 -3.00
CA THR A 88 2.36 -9.87 -3.03
C THR A 88 3.28 -8.78 -2.51
N ILE A 89 3.96 -8.97 -1.37
CA ILE A 89 4.90 -7.96 -0.84
C ILE A 89 6.03 -7.70 -1.84
N LEU A 90 6.52 -8.73 -2.53
CA LEU A 90 7.56 -8.55 -3.53
C LEU A 90 7.11 -7.74 -4.73
N VAL A 91 5.92 -8.03 -5.26
CA VAL A 91 5.35 -7.22 -6.34
C VAL A 91 5.08 -5.81 -5.82
N TYR A 92 4.56 -5.66 -4.60
CA TYR A 92 4.30 -4.35 -4.00
C TYR A 92 5.57 -3.53 -3.78
N SER A 93 6.73 -4.14 -3.56
CA SER A 93 8.00 -3.40 -3.47
C SER A 93 8.41 -2.70 -4.77
N THR A 94 7.81 -3.07 -5.92
CA THR A 94 7.96 -2.29 -7.17
C THR A 94 7.30 -0.91 -7.12
N THR A 95 6.42 -0.65 -6.15
CA THR A 95 5.80 0.68 -5.95
C THR A 95 6.85 1.78 -5.76
N SER A 96 8.01 1.48 -5.19
CA SER A 96 9.11 2.44 -5.10
C SER A 96 9.61 2.90 -6.47
N ILE A 97 9.60 2.03 -7.48
CA ILE A 97 9.99 2.36 -8.85
C ILE A 97 8.95 3.27 -9.49
N PHE A 98 7.67 2.93 -9.35
CA PHE A 98 6.57 3.78 -9.83
C PHE A 98 6.55 5.13 -9.12
N GLY A 99 6.79 5.16 -7.81
CA GLY A 99 6.86 6.37 -6.99
C GLY A 99 7.95 7.30 -7.47
N LEU A 100 9.17 6.79 -7.71
CA LEU A 100 10.26 7.56 -8.30
C LEU A 100 9.93 8.08 -9.70
N GLY A 101 9.34 7.23 -10.56
CA GLY A 101 8.94 7.61 -11.90
C GLY A 101 7.90 8.74 -11.90
N PHE A 102 6.87 8.63 -11.07
CA PHE A 102 5.86 9.67 -10.94
C PHE A 102 6.39 10.93 -10.26
N ALA A 103 7.29 10.82 -9.28
CA ALA A 103 7.90 11.98 -8.65
C ALA A 103 8.67 12.83 -9.67
N ALA A 104 9.48 12.21 -10.51
CA ALA A 104 10.17 12.94 -11.55
C ALA A 104 9.25 13.47 -12.67
N LEU A 105 8.25 12.69 -13.09
CA LEU A 105 7.34 13.11 -14.17
C LEU A 105 6.37 14.22 -13.73
N ILE A 106 5.86 14.16 -12.51
CA ILE A 106 4.78 15.04 -12.02
C ILE A 106 5.36 16.18 -11.20
N LEU A 107 6.35 15.92 -10.33
CA LEU A 107 6.97 16.94 -9.48
C LEU A 107 8.21 17.58 -10.11
N GLY A 108 8.70 17.05 -11.24
CA GLY A 108 9.86 17.60 -11.94
C GLY A 108 11.18 17.36 -11.22
N GLU A 109 11.25 16.37 -10.33
CA GLU A 109 12.47 16.04 -9.60
C GLU A 109 13.60 15.60 -10.56
N GLU A 110 14.80 16.13 -10.37
CA GLU A 110 15.94 15.82 -11.22
C GLU A 110 16.39 14.36 -11.07
N PHE A 111 16.43 13.64 -12.20
CA PHE A 111 16.93 12.27 -12.25
C PHE A 111 18.46 12.24 -12.23
N SER A 112 19.04 12.01 -11.06
CA SER A 112 20.44 11.58 -10.91
C SER A 112 20.65 10.14 -11.41
N TYR A 113 21.83 9.85 -11.98
CA TYR A 113 22.26 8.50 -12.40
C TYR A 113 22.13 7.44 -11.30
N ILE A 114 22.21 7.85 -10.04
CA ILE A 114 22.05 6.99 -8.85
C ILE A 114 20.64 6.37 -8.80
N TYR A 115 19.60 7.06 -9.29
CA TYR A 115 18.24 6.51 -9.32
C TYR A 115 18.08 5.35 -10.30
N GLY A 116 18.74 5.43 -11.46
CA GLY A 116 18.74 4.34 -12.44
C GLY A 116 19.38 3.07 -11.88
N ILE A 117 20.53 3.23 -11.21
CA ILE A 117 21.24 2.13 -10.55
C ILE A 117 20.39 1.55 -9.41
N SER A 118 19.79 2.40 -8.58
CA SER A 118 18.95 1.96 -7.45
C SER A 118 17.72 1.18 -7.92
N THR A 119 17.06 1.66 -8.99
CA THR A 119 15.93 0.97 -9.63
C THR A 119 16.34 -0.40 -10.17
N ALA A 120 17.48 -0.49 -10.86
CA ALA A 120 17.99 -1.75 -11.38
C ALA A 120 18.26 -2.77 -10.25
N ILE A 121 18.87 -2.32 -9.14
CA ILE A 121 19.13 -3.18 -7.98
C ILE A 121 17.82 -3.72 -7.39
N VAL A 122 16.79 -2.88 -7.23
CA VAL A 122 15.47 -3.30 -6.72
C VAL A 122 14.84 -4.33 -7.65
N ILE A 123 14.84 -4.10 -8.96
CA ILE A 123 14.30 -5.05 -9.96
C ILE A 123 15.02 -6.40 -9.89
N ILE A 124 16.36 -6.38 -9.84
CA ILE A 124 17.18 -7.60 -9.75
C ILE A 124 16.88 -8.35 -8.45
N GLY A 125 16.80 -7.64 -7.32
CA GLY A 125 16.47 -8.22 -6.02
C GLY A 125 15.10 -8.93 -6.01
N ILE A 126 14.08 -8.26 -6.56
CA ILE A 126 12.73 -8.83 -6.69
C ILE A 126 12.75 -10.07 -7.61
N PHE A 127 13.46 -10.01 -8.73
CA PHE A 127 13.55 -11.12 -9.68
C PHE A 127 14.22 -12.35 -9.06
N LEU A 128 15.35 -12.16 -8.36
CA LEU A 128 16.07 -13.23 -7.67
C LEU A 128 15.20 -13.88 -6.58
N LEU A 129 14.51 -13.07 -5.77
CA LEU A 129 13.65 -13.61 -4.71
C LEU A 129 12.47 -14.39 -5.30
N ARG A 130 11.86 -13.87 -6.38
CA ARG A 130 10.78 -14.56 -7.09
C ARG A 130 11.24 -15.90 -7.66
N LYS A 131 12.43 -15.96 -8.28
CA LYS A 131 12.99 -17.20 -8.85
C LYS A 131 13.25 -18.25 -7.76
N ARG A 132 13.80 -17.84 -6.61
CA ARG A 132 14.02 -18.74 -5.47
C ARG A 132 12.71 -19.32 -4.93
N LEU A 133 11.67 -18.50 -4.81
CA LEU A 133 10.35 -18.94 -4.35
C LEU A 133 9.64 -19.87 -5.34
N ALA A 134 9.92 -19.74 -6.64
CA ALA A 134 9.39 -20.65 -7.66
C ALA A 134 10.14 -22.00 -7.69
N SER A 135 11.44 -22.01 -7.37
CA SER A 135 12.28 -23.20 -7.35
C SER A 135 12.12 -24.09 -6.10
N ASN A 136 11.48 -23.59 -5.04
CA ASN A 136 11.30 -24.29 -3.77
C ASN A 136 9.91 -24.96 -3.62
N LYS A 137 9.22 -25.17 -4.75
CA LYS A 137 8.00 -25.96 -4.88
C LYS A 137 8.33 -27.27 -5.57
#